data_AF-A0AAN1XB43-F1
#
_entry.id   AF-A0AAN1XB43-F1
#
_cell.length_a   1.000
_cell.length_b   1.000
_cell.length_c   1.000
_cell.angle_alpha   90.00
_cell.angle_beta   90.00
_cell.angle_gamma   90.00
#
_symmetry.space_group_name_H-M   'P 1'
#
loop_
_entity.id
_entity.type
_entity.pdbx_description
1 polymer ?
#
loop_
_entity_poly.entity_id
_entity_poly.type
_entity_poly.pdbx_seq_one_letter_code
_entity_poly.pdbx_strand_id
1 'polypeptide(L)'
;MLMQPMLHRLQQRHHGASIDVLAPPWTEKLLRQMPEVHDVVINPFPHGALDLFARRRFGMQLRQARYDQAIVLPNSWKSALVPYFADIPLRTGFIGEQRYGLLNDARKLDKNKLPLMVERFAQLAETPGEMVAHPLAAPELKVDDIQRAQALAKFGLTLDQPIAVFCPGAEYGPAKRWPPQYYAELAQNLRTRGYAVWLIGSAKDKEVADKIVALGNEPCLNLCGVTDLAEAIALLSCADLVVSNDSGLMHIAAALDRPLLAIFGSSSPQFTPPLSDQAQVLKLDLPCSPCFKRECPLGHFNCMLKLTPKEVARHIHIHPKR
;
A
#
# COMPACT_ATOMS: atom_id res chain seq x y z
N MET A 1 -1.23 3.58 3.79
CA MET A 1 -1.21 4.57 2.69
C MET A 1 -2.58 5.11 2.35
N LEU A 2 -3.49 4.35 1.74
CA LEU A 2 -4.77 4.90 1.24
C LEU A 2 -5.67 5.55 2.30
N MET A 3 -5.48 5.25 3.58
CA MET A 3 -6.17 5.90 4.71
C MET A 3 -5.67 7.32 4.99
N GLN A 4 -4.43 7.66 4.67
CA GLN A 4 -3.79 8.91 5.10
C GLN A 4 -4.56 10.18 4.66
N PRO A 5 -5.21 10.24 3.48
CA PRO A 5 -6.03 11.39 3.11
C PRO A 5 -7.27 11.58 4.00
N MET A 6 -7.80 10.50 4.59
CA MET A 6 -8.83 10.61 5.64
C MET A 6 -8.26 11.26 6.89
N LEU A 7 -7.03 10.93 7.29
CA LEU A 7 -6.38 11.52 8.46
C LEU A 7 -6.18 13.04 8.28
N HIS A 8 -5.73 13.45 7.10
CA HIS A 8 -5.66 14.87 6.73
C HIS A 8 -7.03 15.56 6.85
N ARG A 9 -8.09 14.92 6.33
CA ARG A 9 -9.45 15.45 6.43
C ARG A 9 -9.93 15.58 7.88
N LEU A 10 -9.61 14.61 8.73
CA LEU A 10 -9.93 14.69 10.16
C LEU A 10 -9.24 15.86 10.84
N GLN A 11 -7.94 16.10 10.58
CA GLN A 11 -7.22 17.25 11.13
C GLN A 11 -7.74 18.60 10.62
N GLN A 12 -8.18 18.66 9.36
CA GLN A 12 -8.78 19.86 8.77
C GLN A 12 -10.13 20.21 9.40
N ARG A 13 -10.95 19.19 9.69
CA ARG A 13 -12.27 19.38 10.30
C ARG A 13 -12.22 19.58 11.82
N HIS A 14 -11.23 18.95 12.45
CA HIS A 14 -11.07 18.94 13.91
C HIS A 14 -9.65 19.41 14.25
N HIS A 15 -9.48 20.73 14.33
CA HIS A 15 -8.20 21.33 14.70
C HIS A 15 -7.72 20.79 16.06
N GLY A 16 -6.50 20.23 16.07
CA GLY A 16 -5.90 19.65 17.27
C GLY A 16 -6.39 18.25 17.64
N ALA A 17 -7.15 17.56 16.78
CA ALA A 17 -7.53 16.18 17.01
C ALA A 17 -6.30 15.27 17.14
N SER A 18 -6.23 14.53 18.25
CA SER A 18 -5.25 13.47 18.47
C SER A 18 -5.76 12.18 17.85
N ILE A 19 -5.03 11.64 16.88
CA ILE A 19 -5.47 10.47 16.10
C ILE A 19 -4.57 9.27 16.43
N ASP A 20 -5.13 8.30 17.13
CA ASP A 20 -4.45 7.02 17.38
C ASP A 20 -4.95 5.95 16.41
N VAL A 21 -4.04 5.15 15.88
CA VAL A 21 -4.36 4.13 14.87
C VAL A 21 -4.19 2.72 15.44
N LEU A 22 -5.29 1.97 15.51
CA LEU A 22 -5.25 0.53 15.85
C LEU A 22 -4.91 -0.29 14.60
N ALA A 23 -3.69 -0.83 14.53
CA ALA A 23 -3.21 -1.56 13.35
C ALA A 23 -2.26 -2.73 13.67
N PRO A 24 -2.06 -3.69 12.75
CA PRO A 24 -1.15 -4.80 12.96
C PRO A 24 0.30 -4.34 13.23
N PRO A 25 1.10 -5.10 14.01
CA PRO A 25 2.45 -4.71 14.42
C PRO A 25 3.36 -4.28 13.26
N TRP A 26 3.28 -5.00 12.13
CA TRP A 26 4.14 -4.74 10.96
C TRP A 26 3.90 -3.37 10.29
N THR A 27 2.77 -2.70 10.58
CA THR A 27 2.47 -1.35 10.06
C THR A 27 2.93 -0.22 10.98
N GLU A 28 3.38 -0.53 12.20
CA GLU A 28 3.67 0.49 13.21
C GLU A 28 4.67 1.53 12.73
N LYS A 29 5.82 1.08 12.21
CA LYS A 29 6.87 2.00 11.75
C LYS A 29 6.41 2.89 10.60
N LEU A 30 5.53 2.41 9.73
CA LEU A 30 4.94 3.21 8.66
C LEU A 30 3.99 4.27 9.23
N LEU A 31 3.13 3.88 10.17
CA LEU A 31 2.15 4.81 10.75
C LEU A 31 2.85 5.91 11.55
N ARG A 32 3.95 5.61 12.25
CA ARG A 32 4.76 6.61 12.96
C ARG A 32 5.45 7.62 12.04
N GLN A 33 5.50 7.37 10.72
CA GLN A 33 5.99 8.34 9.73
C GLN A 33 4.90 9.26 9.19
N MET A 34 3.62 9.04 9.55
CA MET A 34 2.51 9.89 9.16
C MET A 34 2.36 11.02 10.18
N PRO A 35 2.55 12.30 9.82
CA PRO A 35 2.40 13.42 10.75
C PRO A 35 1.01 13.51 11.38
N GLU A 36 0.02 12.91 10.72
CA GLU A 36 -1.36 12.92 11.18
C GLU A 36 -1.62 11.94 12.34
N VAL A 37 -0.71 11.00 12.58
CA VAL A 37 -0.85 9.94 13.59
C VAL A 37 -0.14 10.37 14.87
N HIS A 38 -0.89 10.47 15.97
CA HIS A 38 -0.36 10.75 17.30
C HIS A 38 0.28 9.50 17.92
N ASP A 39 -0.47 8.39 18.02
CA ASP A 39 0.08 7.11 18.48
C ASP A 39 -0.45 5.91 17.67
N VAL A 40 0.24 4.78 17.81
CA VAL A 40 -0.14 3.51 17.18
C VAL A 40 -0.47 2.49 18.26
N VAL A 41 -1.74 2.10 18.31
CA VAL A 41 -2.18 1.01 19.17
C VAL A 41 -1.98 -0.30 18.42
N ILE A 42 -1.15 -1.19 18.97
CA ILE A 42 -0.85 -2.47 18.31
C ILE A 42 -2.04 -3.41 18.41
N ASN A 43 -2.52 -3.88 17.26
CA ASN A 43 -3.55 -4.91 17.14
C ASN A 43 -2.93 -6.30 17.36
N PRO A 44 -3.24 -6.98 18.47
CA PRO A 44 -2.61 -8.26 18.80
C PRO A 44 -3.26 -9.45 18.08
N PHE A 45 -4.32 -9.23 17.30
CA PHE A 45 -5.14 -10.31 16.75
C PHE A 45 -4.63 -10.76 15.37
N PRO A 46 -4.37 -12.07 15.16
CA PRO A 46 -4.02 -12.59 13.85
C PRO A 46 -5.09 -12.34 12.79
N HIS A 47 -4.68 -12.34 11.52
CA HIS A 47 -5.62 -12.25 10.41
C HIS A 47 -6.60 -13.44 10.46
N GLY A 48 -7.89 -13.20 10.15
CA GLY A 48 -8.90 -14.26 10.18
C GLY A 48 -9.45 -14.64 11.57
N ALA A 49 -8.68 -14.50 12.65
CA ALA A 49 -9.12 -14.86 14.01
C ALA A 49 -10.27 -13.98 14.55
N LEU A 50 -11.28 -14.60 15.18
CA LEU A 50 -12.41 -13.90 15.80
C LEU A 50 -12.03 -13.35 17.17
N ASP A 51 -11.48 -14.22 18.03
CA ASP A 51 -10.92 -13.92 19.36
C ASP A 51 -11.81 -13.03 20.25
N LEU A 52 -13.11 -13.34 20.32
CA LEU A 52 -14.12 -12.49 20.95
C LEU A 52 -13.77 -12.06 22.39
N PHE A 53 -13.37 -13.00 23.25
CA PHE A 53 -13.00 -12.70 24.64
C PHE A 53 -11.76 -11.82 24.74
N ALA A 54 -10.75 -12.08 23.91
CA ALA A 54 -9.52 -11.29 23.89
C ALA A 54 -9.79 -9.88 23.33
N ARG A 55 -10.66 -9.73 22.33
CA ARG A 55 -11.14 -8.42 21.84
C ARG A 55 -11.93 -7.65 22.89
N ARG A 56 -12.76 -8.33 23.68
CA ARG A 56 -13.48 -7.72 24.81
C ARG A 56 -12.52 -7.20 25.86
N ARG A 57 -11.58 -8.02 26.30
CA ARG A 57 -10.55 -7.63 27.27
C ARG A 57 -9.72 -6.44 26.75
N PHE A 58 -9.27 -6.52 25.50
CA PHE A 58 -8.49 -5.47 24.86
C PHE A 58 -9.27 -4.16 24.71
N GLY A 59 -10.53 -4.21 24.24
CA GLY A 59 -11.39 -3.04 24.16
C GLY A 59 -11.64 -2.41 25.54
N MET A 60 -11.90 -3.22 26.57
CA MET A 60 -12.04 -2.72 27.95
C MET A 60 -10.79 -1.99 28.46
N GLN A 61 -9.58 -2.44 28.10
CA GLN A 61 -8.34 -1.75 28.45
C GLN A 61 -8.25 -0.36 27.80
N LEU A 62 -8.74 -0.21 26.56
CA LEU A 62 -8.73 1.07 25.84
C LEU A 62 -9.71 2.11 26.39
N ARG A 63 -10.63 1.74 27.31
CA ARG A 63 -11.55 2.70 27.96
C ARG A 63 -10.82 3.83 28.68
N GLN A 64 -9.62 3.56 29.18
CA GLN A 64 -8.81 4.55 29.89
C GLN A 64 -8.35 5.69 28.98
N ALA A 65 -8.21 5.43 27.68
CA ALA A 65 -7.84 6.44 26.69
C ALA A 65 -8.98 7.42 26.38
N ARG A 66 -10.25 7.06 26.71
CA ARG A 66 -11.44 7.92 26.56
C ARG A 66 -11.59 8.53 25.16
N TYR A 67 -11.41 7.72 24.12
CA TYR A 67 -11.64 8.18 22.74
C TYR A 67 -13.08 8.67 22.55
N ASP A 68 -13.23 9.84 21.91
CA ASP A 68 -14.53 10.42 21.58
C ASP A 68 -15.18 9.73 20.37
N GLN A 69 -14.36 9.28 19.41
CA GLN A 69 -14.83 8.65 18.19
C GLN A 69 -13.89 7.51 17.76
N ALA A 70 -14.47 6.47 17.16
CA ALA A 70 -13.77 5.44 16.43
C ALA A 70 -14.26 5.37 14.99
N ILE A 71 -13.33 5.37 14.04
CA ILE A 71 -13.62 5.19 12.61
C ILE A 71 -13.09 3.82 12.17
N VAL A 72 -14.01 2.90 11.82
CA VAL A 72 -13.70 1.50 11.53
C VAL A 72 -13.61 1.27 10.02
N LEU A 73 -12.38 1.16 9.51
CA LEU A 73 -12.11 1.01 8.07
C LEU A 73 -12.28 -0.40 7.51
N PRO A 74 -11.84 -1.48 8.18
CA PRO A 74 -12.08 -2.83 7.67
C PRO A 74 -13.58 -3.13 7.61
N ASN A 75 -14.03 -3.96 6.67
CA ASN A 75 -15.47 -4.26 6.52
C ASN A 75 -15.99 -5.42 7.37
N SER A 76 -15.07 -6.21 7.96
CA SER A 76 -15.43 -7.40 8.72
C SER A 76 -16.17 -7.05 10.01
N TRP A 77 -17.18 -7.84 10.40
CA TRP A 77 -17.98 -7.62 11.59
C TRP A 77 -17.13 -7.47 12.85
N LYS A 78 -16.17 -8.39 13.03
CA LYS A 78 -15.25 -8.43 14.17
C LYS A 78 -14.36 -7.19 14.35
N SER A 79 -14.15 -6.40 13.30
CA SER A 79 -13.32 -5.19 13.37
C SER A 79 -13.98 -4.09 14.22
N ALA A 80 -15.30 -4.09 14.33
CA ALA A 80 -16.06 -3.13 15.12
C ALA A 80 -16.19 -3.52 16.61
N LEU A 81 -15.74 -4.73 17.01
CA LEU A 81 -15.87 -5.21 18.38
C LEU A 81 -14.99 -4.44 19.37
N VAL A 82 -13.75 -4.13 19.00
CA VAL A 82 -12.82 -3.44 19.91
C VAL A 82 -13.35 -2.05 20.26
N PRO A 83 -13.75 -1.19 19.29
CA PRO A 83 -14.40 0.08 19.58
C PRO A 83 -15.68 -0.04 20.43
N TYR A 84 -16.50 -1.07 20.17
CA TYR A 84 -17.71 -1.32 20.94
C TYR A 84 -17.40 -1.65 22.41
N PHE A 85 -16.45 -2.55 22.67
CA PHE A 85 -16.07 -2.91 24.04
C PHE A 85 -15.28 -1.80 24.76
N ALA A 86 -14.61 -0.93 24.01
CA ALA A 86 -13.99 0.30 24.50
C ALA A 86 -15.00 1.40 24.87
N ASP A 87 -16.30 1.16 24.69
CA ASP A 87 -17.37 2.09 25.07
C ASP A 87 -17.23 3.49 24.44
N ILE A 88 -16.68 3.53 23.23
CA ILE A 88 -16.45 4.77 22.48
C ILE A 88 -17.81 5.30 22.00
N PRO A 89 -18.20 6.56 22.32
CA PRO A 89 -19.57 7.01 22.15
C PRO A 89 -19.98 7.16 20.68
N LEU A 90 -19.07 7.52 19.79
CA LEU A 90 -19.32 7.58 18.34
C LEU A 90 -18.48 6.54 17.59
N ARG A 91 -19.13 5.62 16.87
CA ARG A 91 -18.49 4.52 16.14
C ARG A 91 -18.95 4.55 14.69
N THR A 92 -18.13 5.17 13.85
CA THR A 92 -18.37 5.45 12.44
C THR A 92 -17.74 4.37 11.56
N GLY A 93 -18.43 3.98 10.50
CA GLY A 93 -17.87 3.09 9.49
C GLY A 93 -18.93 2.70 8.45
N PHE A 94 -18.51 2.14 7.33
CA PHE A 94 -19.50 1.56 6.40
C PHE A 94 -20.23 0.38 7.04
N ILE A 95 -21.40 -0.01 6.54
CA ILE A 95 -22.16 -1.13 7.13
C ILE A 95 -21.39 -2.46 7.05
N GLY A 96 -20.71 -2.73 5.92
CA GLY A 96 -19.96 -3.98 5.71
C GLY A 96 -20.80 -5.23 6.00
N GLU A 97 -20.28 -6.13 6.84
CA GLU A 97 -20.95 -7.35 7.29
C GLU A 97 -22.03 -7.07 8.36
N GLN A 98 -23.06 -6.28 8.01
CA GLN A 98 -24.23 -5.97 8.86
C GLN A 98 -23.88 -5.49 10.28
N ARG A 99 -22.93 -4.56 10.40
CA ARG A 99 -22.38 -4.09 11.69
C ARG A 99 -23.30 -3.16 12.50
N TYR A 100 -24.62 -3.27 12.33
CA TYR A 100 -25.59 -2.49 13.09
C TYR A 100 -25.44 -2.76 14.60
N GLY A 101 -25.59 -1.73 15.42
CA GLY A 101 -25.36 -1.77 16.88
C GLY A 101 -23.89 -1.61 17.27
N LEU A 102 -22.99 -2.41 16.67
CA LEU A 102 -21.54 -2.24 16.85
C LEU A 102 -21.07 -0.89 16.33
N LEU A 103 -21.61 -0.46 15.19
CA LEU A 103 -21.50 0.91 14.68
C LEU A 103 -22.84 1.61 14.93
N ASN A 104 -22.80 2.73 15.66
CA ASN A 104 -23.96 3.60 15.85
C ASN A 104 -23.99 4.76 14.84
N ASP A 105 -22.92 4.96 14.08
CA ASP A 105 -22.87 5.79 12.88
C ASP A 105 -22.53 4.92 11.64
N ALA A 106 -23.45 4.03 11.28
CA ALA A 106 -23.28 3.08 10.19
C ALA A 106 -23.64 3.71 8.83
N ARG A 107 -22.65 3.85 7.95
CA ARG A 107 -22.78 4.50 6.63
C ARG A 107 -23.08 3.51 5.51
N LYS A 108 -24.02 3.84 4.63
CA LYS A 108 -24.23 3.09 3.36
C LYS A 108 -23.19 3.51 2.34
N LEU A 109 -22.52 2.53 1.73
CA LEU A 109 -21.56 2.78 0.66
C LEU A 109 -22.28 2.85 -0.69
N ASP A 110 -22.22 4.01 -1.33
CA ASP A 110 -22.55 4.17 -2.75
C ASP A 110 -21.27 4.09 -3.57
N LYS A 111 -21.09 2.97 -4.30
CA LYS A 111 -19.87 2.71 -5.09
C LYS A 111 -19.79 3.60 -6.34
N ASN A 112 -20.91 4.12 -6.82
CA ASN A 112 -20.94 4.99 -8.00
C ASN A 112 -20.49 6.40 -7.64
N LYS A 113 -20.84 6.86 -6.42
CA LYS A 113 -20.39 8.15 -5.88
C LYS A 113 -18.96 8.10 -5.32
N LEU A 114 -18.52 6.94 -4.84
CA LEU A 114 -17.21 6.74 -4.23
C LEU A 114 -16.46 5.60 -4.94
N PRO A 115 -16.07 5.80 -6.21
CA PRO A 115 -15.38 4.79 -6.98
C PRO A 115 -14.02 4.44 -6.37
N LEU A 116 -13.28 5.41 -5.80
CA LEU A 116 -11.93 5.19 -5.26
C LEU A 116 -11.94 4.79 -3.78
N MET A 117 -11.01 3.93 -3.39
CA MET A 117 -10.84 3.53 -1.99
C MET A 117 -10.48 4.73 -1.09
N VAL A 118 -9.68 5.67 -1.60
CA VAL A 118 -9.30 6.89 -0.86
C VAL A 118 -10.50 7.78 -0.55
N GLU A 119 -11.43 7.92 -1.50
CA GLU A 119 -12.67 8.68 -1.32
C GLU A 119 -13.58 8.01 -0.30
N ARG A 120 -13.66 6.67 -0.32
CA ARG A 120 -14.43 5.92 0.68
C ARG A 120 -13.89 6.15 2.08
N PHE A 121 -12.57 6.13 2.28
CA PHE A 121 -12.01 6.44 3.59
C PHE A 121 -12.25 7.90 3.97
N ALA A 122 -11.95 8.85 3.08
CA ALA A 122 -12.17 10.27 3.35
C ALA A 122 -13.64 10.60 3.67
N GLN A 123 -14.61 9.94 3.02
CA GLN A 123 -16.04 10.09 3.31
C GLN A 123 -16.41 9.77 4.77
N LEU A 124 -15.66 8.89 5.44
CA LEU A 124 -15.89 8.56 6.85
C LEU A 124 -15.43 9.66 7.82
N ALA A 125 -14.66 10.65 7.35
CA ALA A 125 -14.34 11.85 8.11
C ALA A 125 -15.46 12.93 8.03
N GLU A 126 -16.42 12.77 7.11
CA GLU A 126 -17.49 13.74 6.90
C GLU A 126 -18.72 13.45 7.77
N THR A 127 -19.49 14.50 8.09
CA THR A 127 -20.79 14.37 8.76
C THR A 127 -21.75 13.50 7.92
N PRO A 128 -22.69 12.74 8.52
CA PRO A 128 -23.66 11.97 7.75
C PRO A 128 -24.42 12.85 6.74
N GLY A 129 -24.36 12.49 5.46
CA GLY A 129 -25.04 13.20 4.37
C GLY A 129 -24.17 14.24 3.64
N GLU A 130 -23.04 14.65 4.20
CA GLU A 130 -22.08 15.52 3.51
C GLU A 130 -21.30 14.74 2.44
N MET A 131 -20.96 15.42 1.35
CA MET A 131 -20.06 14.88 0.33
C MET A 131 -18.62 15.16 0.71
N VAL A 132 -17.73 14.23 0.38
CA VAL A 132 -16.28 14.43 0.56
C VAL A 132 -15.80 15.64 -0.25
N ALA A 133 -15.03 16.52 0.38
CA ALA A 133 -14.44 17.66 -0.32
C ALA A 133 -13.34 17.21 -1.29
N HIS A 134 -13.26 17.85 -2.46
CA HIS A 134 -12.20 17.63 -3.44
C HIS A 134 -11.41 18.93 -3.71
N PRO A 135 -10.12 18.84 -4.06
CA PRO A 135 -9.32 17.62 -4.17
C PRO A 135 -8.99 17.01 -2.79
N LEU A 136 -8.74 15.70 -2.78
CA LEU A 136 -8.18 15.00 -1.62
C LEU A 136 -6.66 15.19 -1.62
N ALA A 137 -6.06 15.33 -0.43
CA ALA A 137 -4.61 15.30 -0.31
C ALA A 137 -4.08 13.95 -0.82
N ALA A 138 -3.00 13.97 -1.60
CA ALA A 138 -2.30 12.73 -1.92
C ALA A 138 -1.63 12.18 -0.65
N PRO A 139 -1.54 10.84 -0.47
CA PRO A 139 -0.70 10.27 0.57
C PRO A 139 0.75 10.73 0.38
N GLU A 140 1.43 11.08 1.47
CA GLU A 140 2.82 11.56 1.46
C GLU A 140 3.61 10.82 2.55
N LEU A 141 4.83 10.42 2.23
CA LEU A 141 5.81 9.91 3.18
C LEU A 141 7.10 10.69 3.04
N LYS A 142 7.67 11.08 4.19
CA LYS A 142 8.99 11.69 4.27
C LYS A 142 9.94 10.71 4.91
N VAL A 143 11.12 10.59 4.32
CA VAL A 143 12.24 9.82 4.85
C VAL A 143 13.36 10.81 5.11
N ASP A 144 13.79 10.91 6.36
CA ASP A 144 14.92 11.75 6.71
C ASP A 144 16.25 11.14 6.24
N ASP A 145 17.28 11.98 6.14
CA ASP A 145 18.59 11.57 5.64
C ASP A 145 19.29 10.55 6.56
N ILE A 146 18.99 10.55 7.86
CA ILE A 146 19.56 9.61 8.84
C ILE A 146 19.00 8.21 8.58
N GLN A 147 17.67 8.09 8.45
CA GLN A 147 17.00 6.82 8.15
C GLN A 147 17.49 6.26 6.82
N ARG A 148 17.64 7.11 5.80
CA ARG A 148 18.19 6.71 4.50
C ARG A 148 19.62 6.21 4.63
N ALA A 149 20.50 6.95 5.29
CA ALA A 149 21.90 6.57 5.48
C ALA A 149 22.05 5.26 6.30
N GLN A 150 21.24 5.07 7.35
CA GLN A 150 21.23 3.86 8.15
C GLN A 150 20.82 2.63 7.34
N ALA A 151 19.76 2.75 6.52
CA ALA A 151 19.33 1.66 5.66
C ALA A 151 20.40 1.30 4.61
N LEU A 152 20.98 2.30 3.94
CA LEU A 152 22.06 2.09 2.97
C LEU A 152 23.29 1.42 3.62
N ALA A 153 23.73 1.92 4.78
CA ALA A 153 24.86 1.34 5.52
C ALA A 153 24.60 -0.10 5.97
N LYS A 154 23.39 -0.40 6.48
CA LYS A 154 23.00 -1.74 6.92
C LYS A 154 23.15 -2.78 5.80
N PHE A 155 22.77 -2.41 4.57
CA PHE A 155 22.80 -3.31 3.42
C PHE A 155 24.03 -3.13 2.53
N GLY A 156 24.99 -2.28 2.92
CA GLY A 156 26.22 -2.03 2.15
C GLY A 156 25.97 -1.41 0.77
N LEU A 157 24.97 -0.53 0.65
CA LEU A 157 24.52 0.06 -0.61
C LEU A 157 25.09 1.46 -0.81
N THR A 158 25.45 1.77 -2.06
CA THR A 158 25.86 3.10 -2.49
C THR A 158 24.89 3.66 -3.53
N LEU A 159 24.93 4.98 -3.74
CA LEU A 159 24.07 5.70 -4.69
C LEU A 159 24.88 6.26 -5.87
N ASP A 160 26.01 5.62 -6.18
CA ASP A 160 26.95 6.03 -7.23
C ASP A 160 26.34 5.87 -8.64
N GLN A 161 25.33 5.01 -8.74
CA GLN A 161 24.55 4.72 -9.95
C GLN A 161 23.09 5.09 -9.72
N PRO A 162 22.31 5.35 -10.79
CA PRO A 162 20.87 5.44 -10.65
C PRO A 162 20.27 4.12 -10.17
N ILE A 163 19.25 4.18 -9.31
CA ILE A 163 18.67 3.01 -8.64
C ILE A 163 17.30 2.69 -9.23
N ALA A 164 17.14 1.46 -9.70
CA ALA A 164 15.85 0.88 -10.06
C ALA A 164 15.40 -0.10 -8.96
N VAL A 165 14.23 0.11 -8.40
CA VAL A 165 13.63 -0.79 -7.41
C VAL A 165 12.48 -1.57 -8.04
N PHE A 166 12.55 -2.89 -7.98
CA PHE A 166 11.49 -3.79 -8.41
C PHE A 166 10.71 -4.32 -7.21
N CYS A 167 9.38 -4.26 -7.30
CA CYS A 167 8.47 -4.85 -6.32
C CYS A 167 7.68 -5.99 -6.99
N PRO A 168 8.30 -7.18 -7.18
CA PRO A 168 7.75 -8.26 -7.98
C PRO A 168 6.63 -9.04 -7.28
N GLY A 169 6.39 -8.75 -6.00
CA GLY A 169 5.36 -9.36 -5.19
C GLY A 169 3.94 -8.92 -5.55
N ALA A 170 2.96 -9.71 -5.12
CA ALA A 170 1.56 -9.29 -5.04
C ALA A 170 0.81 -10.18 -4.03
N GLU A 171 0.31 -9.57 -2.95
CA GLU A 171 -0.43 -10.28 -1.88
C GLU A 171 -1.73 -10.91 -2.40
N TYR A 172 -2.32 -10.35 -3.45
CA TYR A 172 -3.57 -10.85 -4.03
C TYR A 172 -3.42 -12.22 -4.73
N GLY A 173 -2.20 -12.57 -5.15
CA GLY A 173 -1.90 -13.82 -5.84
C GLY A 173 -1.29 -13.66 -7.23
N PRO A 174 -1.06 -14.78 -7.95
CA PRO A 174 -0.29 -14.82 -9.20
C PRO A 174 -0.92 -14.02 -10.34
N ALA A 175 -2.24 -13.86 -10.39
CA ALA A 175 -2.90 -13.07 -11.44
C ALA A 175 -2.55 -11.57 -11.44
N LYS A 176 -1.94 -11.06 -10.36
CA LYS A 176 -1.41 -9.71 -10.27
C LYS A 176 0.12 -9.63 -10.41
N ARG A 177 0.82 -10.73 -10.68
CA ARG A 177 2.29 -10.74 -10.77
C ARG A 177 2.74 -10.70 -12.21
N TRP A 178 3.52 -9.70 -12.57
CA TRP A 178 4.27 -9.72 -13.81
C TRP A 178 5.33 -10.85 -13.77
N PRO A 179 5.57 -11.58 -14.87
CA PRO A 179 6.41 -12.78 -14.85
C PRO A 179 7.85 -12.50 -14.40
N PRO A 180 8.49 -13.43 -13.65
CA PRO A 180 9.87 -13.24 -13.18
C PRO A 180 10.87 -13.11 -14.34
N GLN A 181 10.70 -13.86 -15.43
CA GLN A 181 11.55 -13.72 -16.62
C GLN A 181 11.46 -12.32 -17.25
N TYR A 182 10.33 -11.65 -17.11
CA TYR A 182 10.14 -10.31 -17.65
C TYR A 182 10.81 -9.24 -16.78
N TYR A 183 10.75 -9.39 -15.44
CA TYR A 183 11.58 -8.59 -14.54
C TYR A 183 13.07 -8.81 -14.81
N ALA A 184 13.51 -10.04 -15.06
CA ALA A 184 14.92 -10.33 -15.36
C ALA A 184 15.39 -9.65 -16.66
N GLU A 185 14.61 -9.75 -17.74
CA GLU A 185 14.90 -9.07 -19.00
C GLU A 185 14.93 -7.55 -18.84
N LEU A 186 13.97 -6.97 -18.10
CA LEU A 186 13.94 -5.54 -17.82
C LEU A 186 15.14 -5.08 -16.98
N ALA A 187 15.54 -5.88 -15.97
CA ALA A 187 16.74 -5.61 -15.18
C ALA A 187 17.99 -5.57 -16.06
N GLN A 188 18.16 -6.54 -16.96
CA GLN A 188 19.28 -6.54 -17.91
C GLN A 188 19.27 -5.27 -18.77
N ASN A 189 18.12 -4.86 -19.28
CA ASN A 189 17.99 -3.62 -20.06
C ASN A 189 18.31 -2.34 -19.27
N LEU A 190 17.93 -2.27 -17.99
CA LEU A 190 18.24 -1.13 -17.13
C LEU A 190 19.73 -1.07 -16.77
N ARG A 191 20.35 -2.23 -16.58
CA ARG A 191 21.77 -2.34 -16.25
C ARG A 191 22.67 -1.92 -17.41
N THR A 192 22.31 -2.23 -18.66
CA THR A 192 23.02 -1.69 -19.83
C THR A 192 22.92 -0.16 -19.94
N ARG A 193 21.96 0.45 -19.22
CA ARG A 193 21.81 1.91 -19.06
C ARG A 193 22.46 2.44 -17.78
N GLY A 194 23.20 1.62 -17.03
CA GLY A 194 23.96 2.02 -15.85
C GLY A 194 23.18 1.99 -14.52
N TYR A 195 21.99 1.39 -14.47
CA TYR A 195 21.24 1.29 -13.22
C TYR A 195 21.74 0.14 -12.34
N ALA A 196 21.75 0.37 -11.02
CA ALA A 196 21.71 -0.72 -10.04
C ALA A 196 20.25 -1.15 -9.82
N VAL A 197 20.00 -2.45 -9.67
CA VAL A 197 18.64 -3.01 -9.53
C VAL A 197 18.47 -3.70 -8.18
N TRP A 198 17.51 -3.24 -7.38
CA TRP A 198 17.14 -3.81 -6.09
C TRP A 198 15.75 -4.43 -6.16
N LEU A 199 15.56 -5.61 -5.57
CA LEU A 199 14.27 -6.28 -5.45
C LEU A 199 13.79 -6.15 -4.01
N ILE A 200 12.67 -5.45 -3.79
CA ILE A 200 12.12 -5.22 -2.44
C ILE A 200 10.73 -5.83 -2.35
N GLY A 201 10.48 -6.54 -1.24
CA GLY A 201 9.25 -7.29 -1.01
C GLY A 201 9.23 -7.96 0.35
N SER A 202 8.12 -8.63 0.66
CA SER A 202 7.99 -9.41 1.89
C SER A 202 8.79 -10.72 1.83
N ALA A 203 8.85 -11.45 2.94
CA ALA A 203 9.43 -12.80 2.96
C ALA A 203 8.73 -13.77 1.98
N LYS A 204 7.42 -13.56 1.70
CA LYS A 204 6.68 -14.37 0.71
C LYS A 204 7.12 -14.10 -0.72
N ASP A 205 7.78 -12.98 -0.97
CA ASP A 205 8.24 -12.56 -2.30
C ASP A 205 9.71 -12.99 -2.56
N LYS A 206 10.36 -13.62 -1.57
CA LYS A 206 11.75 -14.07 -1.72
C LYS A 206 11.92 -15.06 -2.87
N GLU A 207 11.03 -16.04 -2.98
CA GLU A 207 11.13 -17.09 -4.02
C GLU A 207 11.02 -16.51 -5.44
N VAL A 208 10.11 -15.55 -5.66
CA VAL A 208 10.00 -14.90 -6.97
C VAL A 208 11.20 -14.00 -7.27
N ALA A 209 11.72 -13.31 -6.26
CA ALA A 209 12.92 -12.48 -6.42
C ALA A 209 14.18 -13.33 -6.68
N ASP A 210 14.35 -14.48 -6.01
CA ASP A 210 15.44 -15.42 -6.29
C ASP A 210 15.40 -15.93 -7.74
N LYS A 211 14.19 -16.22 -8.27
CA LYS A 211 14.01 -16.59 -9.69
C LYS A 211 14.43 -15.47 -10.63
N ILE A 212 14.10 -14.22 -10.31
CA ILE A 212 14.51 -13.05 -11.11
C ILE A 212 16.04 -12.93 -11.12
N VAL A 213 16.69 -13.05 -9.96
CA VAL A 213 18.16 -13.00 -9.84
C VAL A 213 18.80 -14.12 -10.66
N ALA A 214 18.30 -15.36 -10.54
CA ALA A 214 18.84 -16.51 -11.26
C ALA A 214 18.73 -16.38 -12.79
N LEU A 215 17.67 -15.74 -13.30
CA LEU A 215 17.47 -15.50 -14.74
C LEU A 215 18.27 -14.30 -15.26
N GLY A 216 18.65 -13.37 -14.38
CA GLY A 216 19.29 -12.09 -14.73
C GLY A 216 20.78 -12.17 -15.11
N ASN A 217 21.45 -13.29 -14.84
CA ASN A 217 22.89 -13.57 -15.07
C ASN A 217 23.91 -12.64 -14.36
N GLU A 218 23.48 -11.53 -13.76
CA GLU A 218 24.32 -10.58 -13.02
C GLU A 218 23.52 -9.99 -11.83
N PRO A 219 24.18 -9.47 -10.76
CA PRO A 219 23.54 -9.40 -9.44
C PRO A 219 22.54 -8.25 -9.35
N CYS A 220 21.27 -8.53 -9.67
CA CYS A 220 20.17 -7.83 -9.01
C CYS A 220 20.26 -8.15 -7.51
N LEU A 221 20.11 -7.15 -6.65
CA LEU A 221 20.17 -7.38 -5.22
C LEU A 221 18.80 -7.78 -4.70
N ASN A 222 18.67 -9.02 -4.20
CA ASN A 222 17.44 -9.47 -3.56
C ASN A 222 17.38 -9.02 -2.09
N LEU A 223 16.50 -8.06 -1.81
CA LEU A 223 16.19 -7.57 -0.47
C LEU A 223 14.82 -8.06 0.05
N CYS A 224 14.13 -8.93 -0.68
CA CYS A 224 12.84 -9.47 -0.26
C CYS A 224 12.97 -10.30 1.02
N GLY A 225 12.23 -9.91 2.06
CA GLY A 225 12.20 -10.61 3.35
C GLY A 225 13.38 -10.34 4.28
N VAL A 226 14.36 -9.52 3.88
CA VAL A 226 15.49 -9.13 4.73
C VAL A 226 15.39 -7.68 5.23
N THR A 227 14.55 -6.85 4.60
CA THR A 227 14.19 -5.51 5.08
C THR A 227 12.95 -5.57 5.97
N ASP A 228 12.91 -4.77 7.03
CA ASP A 228 11.62 -4.39 7.61
C ASP A 228 10.91 -3.29 6.77
N LEU A 229 9.69 -2.91 7.16
CA LEU A 229 8.92 -1.93 6.40
C LEU A 229 9.57 -0.54 6.38
N ALA A 230 10.21 -0.11 7.48
CA ALA A 230 10.87 1.19 7.54
C ALA A 230 12.12 1.22 6.66
N GLU A 231 12.87 0.12 6.63
CA GLU A 231 14.02 -0.05 5.76
C GLU A 231 13.60 -0.09 4.28
N ALA A 232 12.53 -0.81 3.96
CA ALA A 232 11.98 -0.85 2.60
C ALA A 232 11.55 0.55 2.12
N ILE A 233 10.88 1.34 2.98
CA ILE A 233 10.50 2.73 2.69
C ILE A 233 11.76 3.59 2.46
N ALA A 234 12.78 3.46 3.31
CA ALA A 234 14.01 4.21 3.19
C ALA A 234 14.76 3.91 1.88
N LEU A 235 14.85 2.63 1.51
CA LEU A 235 15.49 2.22 0.25
C LEU A 235 14.66 2.63 -0.98
N LEU A 236 13.32 2.52 -0.92
CA LEU A 236 12.43 3.02 -1.97
C LEU A 236 12.60 4.53 -2.18
N SER A 237 12.87 5.31 -1.12
CA SER A 237 13.08 6.76 -1.25
C SER A 237 14.32 7.11 -2.09
N CYS A 238 15.26 6.18 -2.24
CA CYS A 238 16.47 6.31 -3.05
C CYS A 238 16.25 6.00 -4.54
N ALA A 239 15.07 5.49 -4.91
CA ALA A 239 14.82 4.99 -6.26
C ALA A 239 14.68 6.14 -7.28
N ASP A 240 15.44 6.04 -8.38
CA ASP A 240 15.23 6.84 -9.59
C ASP A 240 14.13 6.25 -10.48
N LEU A 241 13.80 4.97 -10.28
CA LEU A 241 12.71 4.27 -10.94
C LEU A 241 12.17 3.16 -10.03
N VAL A 242 10.85 3.06 -9.90
CA VAL A 242 10.17 1.92 -9.29
C VAL A 242 9.35 1.19 -10.34
N VAL A 243 9.48 -0.14 -10.41
CA VAL A 243 8.59 -1.00 -11.20
C VAL A 243 7.87 -1.94 -10.25
N SER A 244 6.56 -1.80 -10.13
CA SER A 244 5.77 -2.55 -9.16
C SER A 244 4.52 -3.12 -9.82
N ASN A 245 4.12 -4.32 -9.38
CA ASN A 245 2.75 -4.77 -9.58
C ASN A 245 1.77 -3.92 -8.73
N ASP A 246 0.47 -4.07 -8.97
CA ASP A 246 -0.60 -3.58 -8.07
C ASP A 246 -0.51 -4.22 -6.67
N SER A 247 0.24 -3.55 -5.77
CA SER A 247 0.65 -4.03 -4.44
C SER A 247 0.72 -2.90 -3.40
N GLY A 248 0.97 -3.23 -2.14
CA GLY A 248 1.15 -2.22 -1.09
C GLY A 248 2.37 -1.31 -1.31
N LEU A 249 3.48 -1.86 -1.84
CA LEU A 249 4.70 -1.10 -2.10
C LEU A 249 4.52 -0.10 -3.26
N MET A 250 3.63 -0.37 -4.21
CA MET A 250 3.23 0.60 -5.25
C MET A 250 2.70 1.90 -4.62
N HIS A 251 1.84 1.79 -3.61
CA HIS A 251 1.29 2.97 -2.93
C HIS A 251 2.33 3.69 -2.06
N ILE A 252 3.33 2.97 -1.53
CA ILE A 252 4.45 3.58 -0.80
C ILE A 252 5.35 4.35 -1.76
N ALA A 253 5.71 3.78 -2.91
CA ALA A 253 6.49 4.47 -3.94
C ALA A 253 5.79 5.75 -4.44
N ALA A 254 4.48 5.69 -4.65
CA ALA A 254 3.68 6.87 -4.99
C ALA A 254 3.72 7.93 -3.88
N ALA A 255 3.59 7.54 -2.61
CA ALA A 255 3.61 8.49 -1.49
C ALA A 255 5.00 9.08 -1.20
N LEU A 256 6.07 8.38 -1.59
CA LEU A 256 7.43 8.89 -1.59
C LEU A 256 7.72 9.79 -2.80
N ASP A 257 6.73 9.99 -3.69
CA ASP A 257 6.86 10.72 -4.94
C ASP A 257 8.05 10.25 -5.79
N ARG A 258 8.12 8.92 -6.02
CA ARG A 258 9.14 8.31 -6.88
C ARG A 258 8.60 8.04 -8.28
N PRO A 259 9.39 8.19 -9.35
CA PRO A 259 9.03 7.72 -10.68
C PRO A 259 8.60 6.25 -10.64
N LEU A 260 7.36 5.96 -11.03
CA LEU A 260 6.72 4.67 -10.79
C LEU A 260 6.04 4.14 -12.05
N LEU A 261 6.44 2.95 -12.49
CA LEU A 261 5.70 2.14 -13.46
C LEU A 261 4.89 1.08 -12.71
N ALA A 262 3.57 1.27 -12.67
CA ALA A 262 2.63 0.41 -11.96
C ALA A 262 1.96 -0.57 -12.93
N ILE A 263 2.27 -1.85 -12.82
CA ILE A 263 1.77 -2.92 -13.71
C ILE A 263 0.44 -3.48 -13.18
N PHE A 264 -0.59 -3.38 -14.01
CA PHE A 264 -1.94 -3.90 -13.73
C PHE A 264 -2.34 -4.99 -14.71
N GLY A 265 -2.83 -6.12 -14.17
CA GLY A 265 -3.27 -7.29 -14.93
C GLY A 265 -4.73 -7.63 -14.70
N SER A 266 -5.04 -8.41 -13.65
CA SER A 266 -6.41 -8.84 -13.36
C SER A 266 -7.26 -7.81 -12.60
N SER A 267 -6.63 -6.78 -12.04
CA SER A 267 -7.26 -5.68 -11.30
C SER A 267 -7.31 -4.37 -12.09
N SER A 268 -7.93 -3.35 -11.50
CA SER A 268 -8.12 -2.05 -12.11
C SER A 268 -7.54 -0.93 -11.24
N PRO A 269 -6.88 0.07 -11.84
CA PRO A 269 -6.51 1.30 -11.13
C PRO A 269 -7.73 2.16 -10.78
N GLN A 270 -8.93 1.86 -11.29
CA GLN A 270 -10.16 2.62 -10.99
C GLN A 270 -10.64 2.49 -9.54
N PHE A 271 -10.07 1.58 -8.74
CA PHE A 271 -10.41 1.43 -7.32
C PHE A 271 -9.27 1.87 -6.40
N THR A 272 -8.03 1.49 -6.72
CA THR A 272 -6.83 1.78 -5.91
C THR A 272 -5.67 2.22 -6.82
N PRO A 273 -5.76 3.39 -7.47
CA PRO A 273 -4.66 3.88 -8.30
C PRO A 273 -3.46 4.27 -7.42
N PRO A 274 -2.23 4.27 -7.96
CA PRO A 274 -1.15 5.03 -7.35
C PRO A 274 -1.50 6.53 -7.41
N LEU A 275 -1.47 7.21 -6.26
CA LEU A 275 -1.83 8.63 -6.15
C LEU A 275 -0.55 9.48 -6.18
N SER A 276 0.04 9.66 -7.37
CA SER A 276 1.21 10.51 -7.61
C SER A 276 1.27 10.88 -9.09
N ASP A 277 1.71 12.10 -9.39
CA ASP A 277 1.92 12.57 -10.77
C ASP A 277 3.14 11.93 -11.44
N GLN A 278 4.04 11.32 -10.65
CA GLN A 278 5.19 10.55 -11.13
C GLN A 278 4.83 9.10 -11.47
N ALA A 279 3.59 8.68 -11.22
CA ALA A 279 3.14 7.32 -11.46
C ALA A 279 2.49 7.16 -12.83
N GLN A 280 2.96 6.17 -13.59
CA GLN A 280 2.35 5.72 -14.83
C GLN A 280 1.79 4.31 -14.66
N VAL A 281 0.50 4.15 -14.92
CA VAL A 281 -0.16 2.84 -14.89
C VAL A 281 -0.03 2.17 -16.26
N LEU A 282 0.51 0.94 -16.27
CA LEU A 282 0.67 0.11 -17.46
C LEU A 282 -0.33 -1.05 -17.41
N LYS A 283 -1.21 -1.12 -18.42
CA LYS A 283 -2.23 -2.16 -18.60
C LYS A 283 -2.58 -2.32 -20.08
N LEU A 284 -3.21 -3.43 -20.44
CA LEU A 284 -3.52 -3.78 -21.84
C LEU A 284 -4.99 -3.62 -22.25
N ASP A 285 -5.88 -3.22 -21.32
CA ASP A 285 -7.33 -3.03 -21.57
C ASP A 285 -7.99 -4.16 -22.38
N LEU A 286 -7.65 -5.42 -22.04
CA LEU A 286 -8.21 -6.59 -22.70
C LEU A 286 -9.70 -6.76 -22.35
N PRO A 287 -10.55 -7.31 -23.24
CA PRO A 287 -11.97 -7.54 -22.95
C PRO A 287 -12.24 -8.38 -21.69
N CYS A 288 -11.30 -9.25 -21.32
CA CYS A 288 -11.39 -10.09 -20.11
C CYS A 288 -10.78 -9.46 -18.85
N SER A 289 -10.30 -8.21 -18.90
CA SER A 289 -9.68 -7.50 -17.77
C SER A 289 -10.29 -6.11 -17.58
N PRO A 290 -10.57 -5.68 -16.34
CA PRO A 290 -10.29 -6.36 -15.07
C PRO A 290 -11.31 -7.46 -14.75
N CYS A 291 -10.84 -8.64 -14.31
CA CYS A 291 -11.72 -9.74 -13.87
C CYS A 291 -11.77 -9.91 -12.35
N PHE A 292 -10.81 -9.32 -11.62
CA PHE A 292 -10.62 -9.45 -10.18
C PHE A 292 -10.59 -10.91 -9.70
N LYS A 293 -10.05 -11.83 -10.51
CA LYS A 293 -9.83 -13.23 -10.13
C LYS A 293 -8.38 -13.43 -9.72
N ARG A 294 -8.16 -14.27 -8.70
CA ARG A 294 -6.83 -14.64 -8.19
C ARG A 294 -6.08 -15.59 -9.13
N GLU A 295 -6.84 -16.38 -9.88
CA GLU A 295 -6.40 -17.27 -10.95
C GLU A 295 -7.09 -16.83 -12.25
N CYS A 296 -6.41 -16.98 -13.39
CA CYS A 296 -6.98 -16.61 -14.68
C CYS A 296 -8.04 -17.64 -15.10
N PRO A 297 -9.32 -17.28 -15.24
CA PRO A 297 -10.37 -18.24 -15.65
C PRO A 297 -10.16 -18.79 -17.06
N LEU A 298 -9.40 -18.07 -17.89
CA LEU A 298 -9.09 -18.43 -19.26
C LEU A 298 -7.72 -19.12 -19.41
N GLY A 299 -6.99 -19.34 -18.31
CA GLY A 299 -5.71 -20.06 -18.26
C GLY A 299 -4.49 -19.36 -18.89
N HIS A 300 -4.68 -18.31 -19.69
CA HIS A 300 -3.61 -17.74 -20.52
C HIS A 300 -2.84 -16.56 -19.90
N PHE A 301 -3.36 -15.89 -18.85
CA PHE A 301 -2.72 -14.72 -18.20
C PHE A 301 -2.26 -13.60 -19.15
N ASN A 302 -3.01 -13.33 -20.22
CA ASN A 302 -2.56 -12.44 -21.31
C ASN A 302 -2.45 -10.99 -20.84
N CYS A 303 -3.20 -10.61 -19.81
CA CYS A 303 -3.11 -9.28 -19.19
C CYS A 303 -1.72 -9.00 -18.58
N MET A 304 -0.95 -10.04 -18.25
CA MET A 304 0.44 -9.92 -17.80
C MET A 304 1.44 -10.36 -18.86
N LEU A 305 1.16 -11.44 -19.60
CA LEU A 305 2.11 -12.00 -20.58
C LEU A 305 2.28 -11.14 -21.83
N LYS A 306 1.24 -10.45 -22.29
CA LYS A 306 1.35 -9.60 -23.49
C LYS A 306 1.95 -8.22 -23.19
N LEU A 307 2.07 -7.84 -21.92
CA LEU A 307 2.73 -6.61 -21.50
C LEU A 307 4.23 -6.92 -21.40
N THR A 308 4.91 -6.94 -22.54
CA THR A 308 6.30 -7.40 -22.64
C THR A 308 7.29 -6.43 -21.96
N PRO A 309 8.51 -6.89 -21.58
CA PRO A 309 9.57 -6.01 -21.07
C PRO A 309 9.92 -4.88 -22.02
N LYS A 310 9.92 -5.16 -23.33
CA LYS A 310 10.10 -4.14 -24.38
C LYS A 310 9.04 -3.06 -24.33
N GLU A 311 7.79 -3.41 -24.07
CA GLU A 311 6.72 -2.43 -23.91
C GLU A 311 6.94 -1.58 -22.66
N VAL A 312 7.15 -2.22 -21.50
CA VAL A 312 7.44 -1.51 -20.23
C VAL A 312 8.64 -0.58 -20.37
N ALA A 313 9.72 -1.01 -21.04
CA ALA A 313 10.94 -0.23 -21.22
C ALA A 313 10.76 1.04 -22.08
N ARG A 314 9.68 1.16 -22.87
CA ARG A 314 9.35 2.39 -23.63
C ARG A 314 8.90 3.53 -22.73
N HIS A 315 8.39 3.20 -21.54
CA HIS A 315 7.91 4.15 -20.54
C HIS A 315 9.03 4.63 -19.61
N ILE A 316 10.23 4.07 -19.72
CA ILE A 316 11.38 4.46 -18.90
C ILE A 316 12.06 5.65 -19.55
N HIS A 317 11.74 6.84 -19.04
CA HIS A 317 12.42 8.07 -19.40
C HIS A 317 13.70 8.21 -18.56
N ILE A 318 14.85 8.26 -19.23
CA ILE A 318 16.11 8.55 -18.56
C ILE A 318 16.13 10.05 -18.28
N HIS A 319 16.03 10.43 -17.01
CA HIS A 319 16.30 11.80 -16.61
C HIS A 319 17.79 11.91 -16.27
N PRO A 320 18.56 12.78 -16.95
CA PRO A 320 19.90 13.08 -16.49
C PRO A 320 19.79 13.66 -15.08
N LYS A 321 20.57 13.13 -14.12
CA LYS A 321 20.56 13.55 -12.71
C LYS A 321 20.62 15.08 -12.61
N ARG A 322 19.76 15.66 -11.78
CA ARG A 322 19.93 17.02 -11.24
C ARG A 322 21.07 17.04 -10.22
#